data_AF-A0A167R1H3-F1
#
_entry.id   AF-A0A167R1H3-F1
#
_cell.length_a   1.000
_cell.length_b   1.000
_cell.length_c   1.000
_cell.angle_alpha   90.00
_cell.angle_beta   90.00
_cell.angle_gamma   90.00
#
_symmetry.space_group_name_H-M   'P 1'
#
loop_
_entity.id
_entity.type
_entity.pdbx_description
1 polymer ?
#
loop_
_entity_poly.entity_id
_entity_poly.type
_entity_poly.pdbx_seq_one_letter_code
_entity_poly.pdbx_strand_id
1 'polypeptide(L)'
;MDARHGHQPTLDPNTIQELEVLRAKLWSLQETFSTQITYLKEPKYPFTWPDLLNKFNMLTAKFASLSEDFYNFTETGSNATLLKLMLHPYTPTTTEQETNILSVLLRTKLIPDIEKLEAETQAAIAHDLKQPTSLQTDHNGSNNMDDDTLIRKGLVQWTTLRQRHDRLAVNAVNFVADFVHDHRDTFLQRYEDKDEDEDEEMEEKEWEKMGFSSEQVWRKWKLECMMNFYSSGKEEVQGSDLKKLSGVAKPN
;
A
#
# COMPACT_ATOMS: atom_id res chain seq x y z
N MET A 1 -35.56 10.70 51.79
CA MET A 1 -35.70 11.17 50.39
C MET A 1 -34.89 10.20 49.56
N ASP A 2 -35.59 9.20 49.05
CA ASP A 2 -35.01 7.96 48.55
C ASP A 2 -34.25 8.14 47.25
N ALA A 3 -33.07 7.49 47.24
CA ALA A 3 -32.19 7.35 46.10
C ALA A 3 -32.93 6.65 44.96
N ARG A 4 -33.26 7.41 43.91
CA ARG A 4 -33.63 6.86 42.62
C ARG A 4 -32.42 6.13 42.04
N HIS A 5 -32.30 4.84 42.34
CA HIS A 5 -31.51 3.91 41.56
C HIS A 5 -32.23 3.72 40.23
N GLY A 6 -32.06 4.71 39.33
CA GLY A 6 -32.40 4.54 37.93
C GLY A 6 -31.59 3.36 37.41
N HIS A 7 -32.28 2.40 36.81
CA HIS A 7 -31.63 1.31 36.09
C HIS A 7 -30.59 1.92 35.14
N GLN A 8 -29.32 1.59 35.37
CA GLN A 8 -28.27 1.93 34.43
C GLN A 8 -28.62 1.26 33.09
N PRO A 9 -28.64 2.00 31.97
CA PRO A 9 -28.62 1.35 30.67
C PRO A 9 -27.25 0.67 30.55
N THR A 10 -27.18 -0.60 30.93
CA THR A 10 -26.00 -1.42 30.72
C THR A 10 -25.90 -1.66 29.22
N LEU A 11 -24.79 -1.24 28.62
CA LEU A 11 -24.50 -1.55 27.22
C LEU A 11 -24.55 -3.07 27.02
N ASP A 12 -25.03 -3.49 25.86
CA ASP A 12 -25.04 -4.90 25.49
C ASP A 12 -23.60 -5.45 25.55
N PRO A 13 -23.36 -6.64 26.14
CA PRO A 13 -22.02 -7.21 26.24
C PRO A 13 -21.31 -7.31 24.88
N ASN A 14 -22.05 -7.50 23.78
CA ASN A 14 -21.45 -7.53 22.45
C ASN A 14 -20.92 -6.15 22.03
N THR A 15 -21.69 -5.08 22.26
CA THR A 15 -21.23 -3.70 21.99
C THR A 15 -19.97 -3.35 22.77
N ILE A 16 -19.88 -3.78 24.03
CA ILE A 16 -18.69 -3.56 24.86
C ILE A 16 -17.49 -4.29 24.24
N GLN A 17 -17.68 -5.55 23.84
CA GLN A 17 -16.63 -6.33 23.20
C GLN A 17 -16.17 -5.71 21.87
N GLU A 18 -17.11 -5.26 21.03
CA GLU A 18 -16.82 -4.57 19.77
C GLU A 18 -15.99 -3.30 20.01
N LEU A 19 -16.38 -2.48 20.98
CA LEU A 19 -15.65 -1.26 21.36
C LEU A 19 -14.25 -1.57 21.90
N GLU A 20 -14.07 -2.63 22.70
CA GLU A 20 -12.74 -3.02 23.19
C GLU A 20 -11.83 -3.54 22.07
N VAL A 21 -12.38 -4.26 21.08
CA VAL A 21 -11.62 -4.67 19.87
C VAL A 21 -11.18 -3.44 19.09
N LEU A 22 -12.09 -2.50 18.79
CA LEU A 22 -11.76 -1.26 18.09
C LEU A 22 -10.74 -0.42 18.87
N ARG A 23 -10.90 -0.32 20.19
CA ARG A 23 -9.95 0.37 21.07
C ARG A 23 -8.56 -0.25 20.95
N ALA A 24 -8.42 -1.56 21.07
CA ALA A 24 -7.12 -2.23 20.98
C ALA A 24 -6.45 -1.98 19.62
N LYS A 25 -7.22 -2.04 18.52
CA LYS A 25 -6.70 -1.73 17.17
C LYS A 25 -6.29 -0.26 17.02
N LEU A 26 -7.09 0.68 17.52
CA LEU A 26 -6.76 2.11 17.52
C LEU A 26 -5.48 2.41 18.30
N TRP A 27 -5.31 1.79 19.48
CA TRP A 27 -4.08 1.90 20.27
C TRP A 27 -2.86 1.39 19.50
N SER A 28 -2.98 0.23 18.87
CA SER A 28 -1.90 -0.34 18.06
C SER A 28 -1.55 0.53 16.85
N LEU A 29 -2.55 1.16 16.23
CA LEU A 29 -2.35 2.10 15.12
C LEU A 29 -1.64 3.37 15.60
N GLN A 30 -2.07 3.93 16.73
CA GLN A 30 -1.46 5.11 17.35
C GLN A 30 0.01 4.87 17.72
N GLU A 31 0.34 3.71 18.30
CA GLU A 31 1.71 3.32 18.60
C GLU A 31 2.54 3.27 17.32
N THR A 32 2.01 2.66 16.27
CA THR A 32 2.68 2.56 14.97
C THR A 32 2.93 3.95 14.37
N PHE A 33 1.96 4.85 14.39
CA PHE A 33 2.13 6.24 13.98
C PHE A 33 3.21 6.94 14.80
N SER A 34 3.20 6.77 16.13
CA SER A 34 4.18 7.40 17.02
C SER A 34 5.59 6.94 16.69
N THR A 35 5.82 5.64 16.49
CA THR A 35 7.12 5.10 16.08
C THR A 35 7.55 5.63 14.71
N GLN A 36 6.63 5.72 13.75
CA GLN A 36 6.93 6.23 12.41
C GLN A 36 7.24 7.72 12.39
N ILE A 37 6.48 8.53 13.13
CA ILE A 37 6.75 9.95 13.27
C ILE A 37 8.12 10.17 13.90
N THR A 38 8.47 9.41 14.94
CA THR A 38 9.81 9.47 15.55
C THR A 38 10.89 9.10 14.54
N TYR A 39 10.68 8.04 13.75
CA TYR A 39 11.60 7.66 12.68
C TYR A 39 11.78 8.75 11.61
N LEU A 40 10.70 9.44 11.23
CA LEU A 40 10.76 10.53 10.25
C LEU A 40 11.41 11.81 10.80
N LYS A 41 11.25 12.07 12.11
CA LYS A 41 11.89 13.20 12.79
C LYS A 41 13.39 12.98 13.00
N GLU A 42 13.79 11.74 13.30
CA GLU A 42 15.16 11.35 13.57
C GLU A 42 15.56 10.15 12.70
N PRO A 43 15.73 10.34 11.37
CA PRO A 43 16.07 9.25 10.48
C PRO A 43 17.46 8.72 10.83
N LYS A 44 17.55 7.44 11.22
CA LYS A 44 18.84 6.75 11.34
C LYS A 44 19.43 6.65 9.94
N TYR A 45 20.58 7.28 9.74
CA TYR A 45 21.28 7.23 8.47
C TYR A 45 21.97 5.86 8.28
N PRO A 46 21.93 5.25 7.08
CA PRO A 46 21.28 5.75 5.87
C PRO A 46 19.76 5.52 5.89
N PHE A 47 19.02 6.56 5.48
CA PHE A 47 17.60 6.44 5.18
C PHE A 47 17.43 5.58 3.92
N THR A 48 16.68 4.48 4.02
CA THR A 48 16.47 3.57 2.89
C THR A 48 14.99 3.49 2.52
N TRP A 49 14.71 3.59 1.23
CA TRP A 49 13.34 3.50 0.70
C TRP A 49 12.63 2.20 1.10
N PRO A 50 13.28 1.01 1.08
CA PRO A 50 12.65 -0.23 1.56
C PRO A 50 12.19 -0.16 3.03
N ASP A 51 12.95 0.47 3.92
CA ASP A 51 12.56 0.61 5.33
C ASP A 51 11.36 1.55 5.48
N LEU A 52 11.33 2.66 4.73
CA LEU A 52 10.18 3.56 4.70
C LEU A 52 8.93 2.83 4.17
N LEU A 53 9.06 2.12 3.04
CA LEU A 53 7.97 1.37 2.43
C LEU A 53 7.43 0.30 3.39
N ASN A 54 8.31 -0.43 4.07
CA ASN A 54 7.90 -1.43 5.05
C ASN A 54 7.08 -0.80 6.19
N LYS A 55 7.50 0.37 6.69
CA LYS A 55 6.72 1.11 7.69
C LYS A 55 5.35 1.52 7.17
N PHE A 56 5.26 2.07 5.95
CA PHE A 56 3.96 2.40 5.33
C PHE A 56 3.08 1.16 5.13
N ASN A 57 3.65 0.02 4.73
CA ASN A 57 2.90 -1.23 4.58
C ASN A 57 2.34 -1.71 5.92
N MET A 58 3.11 -1.63 7.02
CA MET A 58 2.59 -1.95 8.35
C MET A 58 1.43 -1.02 8.76
N LEU A 59 1.54 0.28 8.45
CA LEU A 59 0.48 1.24 8.74
C LEU A 59 -0.78 0.92 7.94
N THR A 60 -0.62 0.65 6.65
CA THR A 60 -1.70 0.30 5.72
C THR A 60 -2.41 -0.97 6.17
N ALA A 61 -1.67 -2.01 6.56
CA ALA A 61 -2.24 -3.26 7.06
C ALA A 61 -3.05 -3.05 8.35
N LYS A 62 -2.54 -2.27 9.31
CA LYS A 62 -3.25 -1.97 10.56
C LYS A 62 -4.51 -1.14 10.30
N PHE A 63 -4.43 -0.15 9.42
CA PHE A 63 -5.57 0.68 9.03
C PHE A 63 -6.65 -0.14 8.30
N ALA A 64 -6.25 -1.01 7.36
CA ALA A 64 -7.17 -1.90 6.66
C ALA A 64 -7.90 -2.83 7.63
N SER A 65 -7.18 -3.44 8.57
CA SER A 65 -7.77 -4.31 9.60
C SER A 65 -8.72 -3.57 10.55
N LEU A 66 -8.43 -2.31 10.90
CA LEU A 66 -9.35 -1.48 11.67
C LEU A 66 -10.61 -1.14 10.87
N SER A 67 -10.45 -0.79 9.59
CA SER A 67 -11.55 -0.39 8.71
C SER A 67 -12.50 -1.56 8.44
N GLU A 68 -11.98 -2.76 8.25
CA GLU A 68 -12.76 -3.98 8.06
C GLU A 68 -13.63 -4.30 9.28
N ASP A 69 -13.04 -4.31 10.49
CA ASP A 69 -13.80 -4.53 11.73
C ASP A 69 -14.84 -3.43 11.96
N PHE A 70 -14.46 -2.17 11.74
CA PHE A 70 -15.39 -1.05 11.88
C PHE A 70 -16.58 -1.20 10.93
N TYR A 71 -16.33 -1.50 9.65
CA TYR A 71 -17.38 -1.75 8.66
C TYR A 71 -18.27 -2.93 9.07
N ASN A 72 -17.69 -4.02 9.56
CA ASN A 72 -18.44 -5.19 10.02
C ASN A 72 -19.35 -4.89 11.22
N PHE A 73 -18.90 -4.03 12.14
CA PHE A 73 -19.68 -3.60 13.31
C PHE A 73 -20.72 -2.52 12.98
N THR A 74 -20.66 -1.90 11.79
CA THR A 74 -21.63 -0.88 11.34
C THR A 74 -22.63 -1.38 10.31
N GLU A 75 -22.23 -2.19 9.32
CA GLU A 75 -23.03 -2.43 8.10
C GLU A 75 -23.43 -3.91 7.90
N THR A 76 -22.52 -4.87 8.12
CA THR A 76 -22.70 -6.26 7.65
C THR A 76 -22.93 -7.30 8.75
N GLY A 77 -22.76 -6.94 10.03
CA GLY A 77 -22.99 -7.84 11.15
C GLY A 77 -24.47 -7.93 11.56
N SER A 78 -24.99 -9.15 11.77
CA SER A 78 -26.28 -9.37 12.45
C SER A 78 -26.36 -8.76 13.86
N ASN A 79 -25.21 -8.33 14.41
CA ASN A 79 -25.04 -7.66 15.69
C ASN A 79 -24.57 -6.20 15.55
N ALA A 80 -24.71 -5.55 14.38
CA ALA A 80 -24.26 -4.17 14.19
C ALA A 80 -24.92 -3.21 15.21
N THR A 81 -24.17 -2.84 16.24
CA THR A 81 -24.67 -2.07 17.39
C THR A 81 -24.13 -0.65 17.44
N LEU A 82 -23.00 -0.37 16.78
CA LEU A 82 -22.32 0.92 16.88
C LEU A 82 -23.10 2.10 16.30
N LEU A 83 -23.80 1.93 15.18
CA LEU A 83 -24.62 3.00 14.58
C LEU A 83 -25.80 3.42 15.46
N LYS A 84 -26.23 2.56 16.40
CA LYS A 84 -27.34 2.83 17.33
C LYS A 84 -26.86 3.46 18.63
N LEU A 85 -25.54 3.55 18.85
CA LEU A 85 -24.95 4.04 20.07
C LEU A 85 -24.83 5.57 20.02
N MET A 86 -25.42 6.24 21.01
CA MET A 86 -25.23 7.68 21.23
C MET A 86 -24.34 7.90 22.45
N LEU A 87 -23.20 8.54 22.23
CA LEU A 87 -22.25 8.86 23.30
C LEU A 87 -22.60 10.21 23.92
N HIS A 88 -22.67 10.24 25.25
CA HIS A 88 -22.79 11.47 26.03
C HIS A 88 -21.90 11.36 27.26
N PRO A 89 -21.39 12.49 27.78
CA PRO A 89 -20.62 12.48 29.02
C PRO A 89 -21.49 11.95 30.17
N TYR A 90 -20.92 11.12 31.03
CA TYR A 90 -21.61 10.54 32.18
C TYR A 90 -21.90 11.62 33.24
N THR A 91 -20.92 12.47 33.51
CA THR A 91 -21.06 13.65 34.37
C THR A 91 -21.23 14.89 33.50
N PRO A 92 -22.24 15.74 33.77
CA PRO A 92 -22.35 17.03 33.09
C PRO A 92 -21.11 17.88 33.38
N THR A 93 -20.65 18.62 32.37
CA THR A 93 -19.48 19.49 32.50
C THR A 93 -19.75 20.61 33.49
N THR A 94 -18.82 20.82 34.41
CA THR A 94 -18.95 21.85 35.46
C THR A 94 -18.23 23.14 35.10
N THR A 95 -17.25 23.06 34.19
CA THR A 95 -16.46 24.20 33.73
C THR A 95 -16.50 24.35 32.21
N GLU A 96 -16.31 25.58 31.73
CA GLU A 96 -16.21 25.88 30.30
C GLU A 96 -15.02 25.17 29.64
N GLN A 97 -13.92 24.95 30.37
CA GLN A 97 -12.76 24.20 29.88
C GLN A 97 -13.10 22.73 29.61
N GLU A 98 -13.82 22.07 30.52
CA GLU A 98 -14.31 20.70 30.32
C GLU A 98 -15.24 20.61 29.11
N THR A 99 -16.14 21.59 28.95
CA THR A 99 -17.02 21.68 27.79
C THR A 99 -16.24 21.80 26.49
N ASN A 100 -15.21 22.65 26.45
CA ASN A 100 -14.37 22.84 25.26
C ASN A 100 -13.60 21.55 24.90
N ILE A 101 -12.99 20.88 25.87
CA ILE A 101 -12.26 19.62 25.62
C ILE A 101 -13.21 18.53 25.11
N LEU A 102 -14.36 18.34 25.76
CA LEU A 102 -15.34 17.34 25.35
C LEU A 102 -15.94 17.63 23.98
N SER A 103 -16.13 18.91 23.62
CA SER A 103 -16.60 19.29 22.29
C SER A 103 -15.64 18.85 21.18
N VAL A 104 -14.33 18.84 21.47
CA VAL A 104 -13.29 18.37 20.54
C VAL A 104 -13.26 16.84 20.50
N LEU A 105 -13.33 16.17 21.65
CA LEU A 105 -13.29 14.70 21.74
C LEU A 105 -14.50 14.01 21.11
N LEU A 106 -15.69 14.62 21.23
CA LEU A 106 -16.94 14.09 20.68
C LEU A 106 -17.26 14.67 19.29
N ARG A 107 -16.32 15.37 18.66
CA ARG A 107 -16.50 15.98 17.35
C ARG A 107 -16.69 14.91 16.29
N THR A 108 -17.80 14.98 15.55
CA THR A 108 -18.07 14.15 14.36
C THR A 108 -17.87 14.91 13.05
N LYS A 109 -17.69 16.24 13.11
CA LYS A 109 -17.44 17.06 11.92
C LYS A 109 -16.09 16.70 11.30
N LEU A 110 -16.12 16.41 10.00
CA LEU A 110 -14.94 16.14 9.18
C LEU A 110 -13.87 17.23 9.31
N ILE A 111 -12.63 16.87 9.00
CA ILE A 111 -11.55 17.84 8.88
C ILE A 111 -11.69 18.64 7.58
N PRO A 112 -11.29 19.92 7.55
CA PRO A 112 -11.53 20.82 6.42
C PRO A 112 -11.04 20.27 5.06
N ASP A 113 -9.91 19.57 5.05
CA ASP A 113 -9.33 19.02 3.82
C ASP A 113 -10.21 17.91 3.23
N ILE A 114 -10.83 17.08 4.09
CA ILE A 114 -11.78 16.05 3.65
C ILE A 114 -13.08 16.69 3.19
N GLU A 115 -13.59 17.71 3.90
CA GLU A 115 -14.79 18.45 3.48
C GLU A 115 -14.62 19.08 2.09
N LYS A 116 -13.45 19.65 1.83
CA LYS A 116 -13.10 20.21 0.53
C LYS A 116 -13.07 19.13 -0.55
N LEU A 117 -12.41 18.00 -0.29
CA LEU A 117 -12.33 16.89 -1.23
C LEU A 117 -13.71 16.31 -1.55
N GLU A 118 -14.59 16.19 -0.55
CA GLU A 118 -15.96 15.74 -0.75
C GLU A 118 -16.75 16.73 -1.63
N ALA A 119 -16.65 18.03 -1.37
CA ALA A 119 -17.32 19.06 -2.17
C ALA A 119 -16.82 19.07 -3.62
N GLU A 120 -15.51 18.91 -3.84
CA GLU A 120 -14.92 18.79 -5.19
C GLU A 120 -15.42 17.55 -5.92
N THR A 121 -15.49 16.41 -5.22
CA THR A 121 -15.99 15.15 -5.77
C THR A 121 -17.47 15.25 -6.13
N GLN A 122 -18.29 15.84 -5.25
CA GLN A 122 -19.72 16.08 -5.52
C GLN A 122 -19.93 17.01 -6.71
N ALA A 123 -19.11 18.07 -6.82
CA ALA A 123 -19.16 18.99 -7.96
C ALA A 123 -18.80 18.29 -9.28
N ALA A 124 -17.78 17.42 -9.28
CA ALA A 124 -17.41 16.61 -10.43
C ALA A 124 -18.53 15.65 -10.84
N ILE A 125 -19.13 14.93 -9.88
CA ILE A 125 -20.27 14.03 -10.16
C ILE A 125 -21.46 14.81 -10.72
N ALA A 126 -21.79 15.97 -10.16
CA ALA A 126 -22.90 16.79 -10.63
C ALA A 126 -22.68 17.37 -12.03
N HIS A 127 -21.42 17.67 -12.38
CA HIS A 127 -21.04 18.07 -13.72
C HIS A 127 -21.23 16.91 -14.72
N ASP A 128 -20.76 15.72 -14.37
CA ASP A 128 -20.88 14.53 -15.23
C ASP A 128 -22.32 14.07 -15.42
N LEU A 129 -23.19 14.25 -14.40
CA LEU A 129 -24.61 13.94 -14.51
C LEU A 129 -25.38 14.89 -15.46
N LYS A 130 -24.91 16.14 -15.57
CA LYS A 130 -25.50 17.17 -16.44
C LYS A 130 -25.04 17.05 -17.88
N GLN A 131 -23.88 16.41 -18.12
CA GLN A 131 -23.51 16.05 -19.47
C GLN A 131 -24.43 14.91 -19.92
N PRO A 132 -25.24 15.11 -20.98
CA PRO A 132 -26.03 14.02 -21.51
C PRO A 132 -25.04 12.93 -21.91
N THR A 133 -25.09 11.81 -21.21
CA THR A 133 -24.45 10.57 -21.67
C THR A 133 -24.84 10.42 -23.12
N SER A 134 -23.86 10.30 -24.00
CA SER A 134 -23.92 10.41 -25.46
C SER A 134 -24.72 9.30 -26.16
N LEU A 135 -25.82 8.84 -25.55
CA LEU A 135 -26.68 7.75 -25.99
C LEU A 135 -28.18 8.10 -25.93
N GLN A 136 -28.56 9.38 -25.81
CA GLN A 136 -29.95 9.81 -26.01
C GLN A 136 -30.04 10.87 -27.11
N THR A 137 -29.90 10.40 -28.35
CA THR A 137 -30.71 10.92 -29.44
C THR A 137 -32.16 10.57 -29.13
N ASP A 138 -32.92 11.52 -28.60
CA ASP A 138 -34.27 11.80 -29.07
C ASP A 138 -34.71 13.19 -28.61
N HIS A 139 -34.70 14.09 -29.59
CA HIS A 139 -35.47 15.34 -29.56
C HIS A 139 -36.95 15.00 -29.43
N ASN A 140 -37.57 15.26 -28.27
CA ASN A 140 -38.80 16.05 -28.19
C ASN A 140 -39.33 16.19 -26.76
N GLY A 141 -39.47 17.45 -26.32
CA GLY A 141 -40.59 17.95 -25.52
C GLY A 141 -40.95 17.23 -24.22
N SER A 142 -40.44 17.73 -23.08
CA SER A 142 -41.24 18.06 -21.90
C SER A 142 -40.31 18.59 -20.81
N ASN A 143 -40.35 19.90 -20.57
CA ASN A 143 -39.61 20.57 -19.49
C ASN A 143 -40.17 20.26 -18.07
N ASN A 144 -41.01 19.24 -17.93
CA ASN A 144 -41.63 18.83 -16.66
C ASN A 144 -41.49 17.30 -16.44
N MET A 145 -40.35 16.69 -16.77
CA MET A 145 -40.03 15.40 -16.14
C MET A 145 -39.66 15.67 -14.69
N ASP A 146 -40.46 15.14 -13.78
CA ASP A 146 -40.30 15.20 -12.33
C ASP A 146 -38.84 14.89 -11.96
N ASP A 147 -38.13 15.87 -11.39
CA ASP A 147 -36.69 15.82 -11.08
C ASP A 147 -36.35 14.55 -10.26
N ASP A 148 -37.30 14.13 -9.42
CA ASP A 148 -37.21 12.90 -8.63
C ASP A 148 -37.17 11.63 -9.50
N THR A 149 -37.87 11.61 -10.64
CA THR A 149 -37.81 10.49 -11.60
C THR A 149 -36.51 10.45 -12.39
N LEU A 150 -35.90 11.61 -12.68
CA LEU A 150 -34.60 11.70 -13.32
C LEU A 150 -33.49 11.23 -12.39
N ILE A 151 -33.53 11.67 -11.12
CA ILE A 151 -32.59 11.23 -10.08
C ILE A 151 -32.71 9.72 -9.87
N ARG A 152 -33.92 9.16 -9.74
CA ARG A 152 -34.12 7.71 -9.61
C ARG A 152 -33.58 6.94 -10.81
N LYS A 153 -33.82 7.40 -12.04
CA LYS A 153 -33.28 6.75 -13.25
C LYS A 153 -31.75 6.80 -13.28
N GLY A 154 -31.16 7.96 -12.97
CA GLY A 154 -29.71 8.11 -12.85
C GLY A 154 -29.13 7.17 -11.80
N LEU A 155 -29.74 7.09 -10.62
CA LEU A 155 -29.33 6.20 -9.54
C LEU A 155 -29.34 4.73 -9.98
N VAL A 156 -30.39 4.27 -10.67
CA VAL A 156 -30.49 2.89 -11.18
C VAL A 156 -29.38 2.61 -12.22
N GLN A 157 -29.12 3.55 -13.12
CA GLN A 157 -28.06 3.44 -14.11
C GLN A 157 -26.68 3.32 -13.44
N TRP A 158 -26.37 4.20 -12.48
CA TRP A 158 -25.12 4.16 -11.72
C TRP A 158 -24.97 2.89 -10.90
N THR A 159 -26.05 2.43 -10.27
CA THR A 159 -26.06 1.18 -9.51
C THR A 159 -25.75 -0.01 -10.42
N THR A 160 -26.35 -0.04 -11.61
CA THR A 160 -26.10 -1.10 -12.60
C THR A 160 -24.67 -1.05 -13.13
N LEU A 161 -24.15 0.15 -13.40
CA LEU A 161 -22.77 0.34 -13.86
C LEU A 161 -21.77 -0.11 -12.79
N ARG A 162 -22.02 0.25 -11.53
CA ARG A 162 -21.25 -0.19 -10.36
C ARG A 162 -21.25 -1.71 -10.25
N GLN A 163 -22.42 -2.35 -10.26
CA GLN A 163 -22.53 -3.81 -10.18
C GLN A 163 -21.77 -4.51 -11.32
N ARG A 164 -21.85 -3.97 -12.55
CA ARG A 164 -21.09 -4.50 -13.68
C ARG A 164 -19.57 -4.36 -13.46
N HIS A 165 -19.13 -3.20 -12.99
CA HIS A 165 -17.73 -2.96 -12.67
C HIS A 165 -17.23 -3.91 -11.58
N ASP A 166 -17.99 -4.05 -10.49
CA ASP A 166 -17.65 -4.94 -9.37
C ASP A 166 -17.53 -6.40 -9.86
N ARG A 167 -18.45 -6.85 -10.73
CA ARG A 167 -18.36 -8.18 -11.35
C ARG A 167 -17.11 -8.34 -12.22
N LEU A 168 -16.75 -7.32 -13.01
CA LEU A 168 -15.54 -7.37 -13.83
C LEU A 168 -14.28 -7.41 -12.97
N ALA A 169 -14.23 -6.64 -11.89
CA ALA A 169 -13.12 -6.65 -10.95
C ALA A 169 -12.95 -8.02 -10.29
N VAL A 170 -14.05 -8.62 -9.80
CA VAL A 170 -14.01 -9.97 -9.22
C VAL A 170 -13.56 -11.01 -10.24
N ASN A 171 -14.09 -10.96 -11.47
CA ASN A 171 -13.67 -11.88 -12.54
C ASN A 171 -12.18 -11.73 -12.87
N ALA A 172 -11.65 -10.50 -12.89
CA ALA A 172 -10.23 -10.24 -13.14
C ALA A 172 -9.36 -10.78 -12.01
N VAL A 173 -9.76 -10.61 -10.75
CA VAL A 173 -9.06 -11.18 -9.59
C VAL A 173 -9.02 -12.70 -9.67
N ASN A 174 -10.15 -13.34 -9.96
CA ASN A 174 -10.22 -14.80 -10.10
C ASN A 174 -9.36 -15.29 -11.26
N PHE A 175 -9.42 -14.62 -12.42
CA PHE A 175 -8.59 -14.96 -13.57
C PHE A 175 -7.09 -14.89 -13.26
N VAL A 176 -6.65 -13.83 -12.57
CA VAL A 176 -5.24 -13.70 -12.16
C VAL A 176 -4.87 -14.76 -11.12
N ALA A 177 -5.76 -15.06 -10.17
CA ALA A 177 -5.52 -16.09 -9.17
C ALA A 177 -5.37 -17.48 -9.81
N ASP A 178 -6.27 -17.83 -10.75
CA ASP A 178 -6.23 -19.09 -11.51
C ASP A 178 -4.95 -19.15 -12.36
N PHE A 179 -4.62 -18.06 -13.07
CA PHE A 179 -3.41 -17.98 -13.89
C PHE A 179 -2.12 -18.15 -13.05
N VAL A 180 -2.04 -17.48 -11.90
CA VAL A 180 -0.91 -17.60 -10.96
C VAL A 180 -0.84 -18.99 -10.37
N HIS A 181 -1.98 -19.62 -10.09
CA HIS A 181 -2.00 -20.99 -9.60
C HIS A 181 -1.49 -21.98 -10.67
N ASP A 182 -2.02 -21.88 -11.89
CA ASP A 182 -1.72 -22.80 -12.99
C ASP A 182 -0.27 -22.70 -13.46
N HIS A 183 0.32 -21.50 -13.40
CA HIS A 183 1.69 -21.23 -13.86
C HIS A 183 2.66 -20.97 -12.70
N ARG A 184 2.29 -21.32 -11.47
CA ARG A 184 3.09 -21.06 -10.25
C ARG A 184 4.52 -21.58 -10.40
N ASP A 185 4.66 -22.79 -10.92
CA ASP A 185 5.95 -23.45 -11.07
C ASP A 185 6.82 -22.72 -12.11
N THR A 186 6.21 -22.21 -13.18
CA THR A 186 6.89 -21.38 -14.18
C THR A 186 7.33 -20.03 -13.62
N PHE A 187 6.55 -19.40 -12.72
CA PHE A 187 6.96 -18.16 -12.06
C PHE A 187 8.08 -18.36 -11.04
N LEU A 188 8.18 -19.55 -10.44
CA LEU A 188 9.20 -19.89 -9.45
C LEU A 188 10.48 -20.42 -10.09
N GLN A 189 10.43 -20.83 -11.35
CA GLN A 189 11.63 -21.10 -12.13
C GLN A 189 12.43 -19.81 -12.23
N ARG A 190 13.60 -19.81 -11.58
CA ARG A 190 14.65 -18.85 -11.94
C ARG A 190 15.04 -19.20 -13.37
N TYR A 191 15.02 -18.21 -14.26
CA TYR A 191 15.78 -18.36 -15.49
C TYR A 191 17.22 -18.62 -15.03
N GLU A 192 17.70 -19.85 -15.22
CA GLU A 192 19.14 -20.05 -15.32
C GLU A 192 19.54 -19.21 -16.52
N ASP A 193 20.38 -18.20 -16.28
CA ASP A 193 20.85 -17.29 -17.31
C ASP A 193 21.53 -18.14 -18.39
N LYS A 194 20.80 -18.45 -19.46
CA LYS A 194 21.33 -19.15 -20.64
C LYS A 194 22.46 -18.38 -21.32
N ASP A 195 22.71 -17.15 -20.88
CA ASP A 195 23.80 -16.30 -21.33
C ASP A 195 25.14 -16.66 -20.64
N GLU A 196 25.16 -17.37 -19.50
CA GLU A 196 26.42 -17.80 -18.86
C GLU A 196 27.08 -18.98 -19.60
N ASP A 197 26.31 -19.93 -20.14
CA ASP A 197 26.87 -21.12 -20.80
C ASP A 197 27.57 -20.83 -22.15
N GLU A 198 27.13 -19.79 -22.89
CA GLU A 198 27.78 -19.40 -24.15
C GLU A 198 29.01 -18.50 -23.93
N ASP A 199 29.03 -17.71 -22.85
CA ASP A 199 30.17 -16.84 -22.51
C ASP A 199 31.28 -17.59 -21.74
N GLU A 200 30.96 -18.62 -20.95
CA GLU A 200 31.96 -19.44 -20.21
C GLU A 200 32.90 -20.21 -21.16
N GLU A 201 32.40 -20.74 -22.28
CA GLU A 201 33.22 -21.44 -23.28
C GLU A 201 34.21 -20.49 -24.00
N MET A 202 33.86 -19.20 -24.08
CA MET A 202 34.70 -18.16 -24.71
C MET A 202 35.77 -17.64 -23.75
N GLU A 203 35.44 -17.48 -22.46
CA GLU A 203 36.40 -17.11 -21.40
C GLU A 203 37.44 -18.22 -21.14
N GLU A 204 37.07 -19.50 -21.29
CA GLU A 204 37.92 -20.67 -20.96
C GLU A 204 39.28 -20.71 -21.70
N LYS A 205 39.48 -19.95 -22.78
CA LYS A 205 40.73 -19.94 -23.58
C LYS A 205 41.43 -18.58 -23.69
N GLU A 206 40.95 -17.53 -23.02
CA GLU A 206 41.59 -16.21 -23.08
C GLU A 206 42.96 -16.18 -22.41
N TRP A 207 43.12 -16.92 -21.32
CA TRP A 207 44.37 -16.97 -20.56
C TRP A 207 45.52 -17.62 -21.35
N GLU A 208 45.23 -18.65 -22.17
CA GLU A 208 46.20 -19.26 -23.08
C GLU A 208 46.63 -18.28 -24.20
N LYS A 209 45.67 -17.56 -24.78
CA LYS A 209 45.94 -16.54 -25.82
C LYS A 209 46.82 -15.41 -25.30
N MET A 210 46.63 -15.02 -24.04
CA MET A 210 47.41 -14.00 -23.34
C MET A 210 48.73 -14.52 -22.77
N GLY A 211 49.04 -15.80 -22.96
CA GLY A 211 50.31 -16.43 -22.59
C GLY A 211 50.47 -16.74 -21.11
N PHE A 212 49.40 -16.72 -20.31
CA PHE A 212 49.48 -17.05 -18.88
C PHE A 212 49.75 -18.54 -18.67
N SER A 213 50.60 -18.85 -17.67
CA SER A 213 50.99 -20.23 -17.34
C SER A 213 49.88 -21.06 -16.72
N SER A 214 48.87 -20.40 -16.15
CA SER A 214 47.66 -21.05 -15.65
C SER A 214 46.52 -20.05 -15.54
N GLU A 215 45.30 -20.56 -15.63
CA GLU A 215 44.07 -19.80 -15.46
C GLU A 215 44.02 -19.08 -14.10
N GLN A 216 44.54 -19.69 -13.03
CA GLN A 216 44.57 -19.08 -11.69
C GLN A 216 45.46 -17.83 -11.64
N VAL A 217 46.55 -17.78 -12.40
CA VAL A 217 47.43 -16.61 -12.47
C VAL A 217 46.75 -15.49 -13.28
N TRP A 218 46.04 -15.85 -14.35
CA TRP A 218 45.24 -14.91 -15.13
C TRP A 218 44.07 -14.32 -14.34
N ARG A 219 43.29 -15.13 -13.60
CA ARG A 219 42.19 -14.64 -12.75
C ARG A 219 42.70 -13.67 -11.67
N LYS A 220 43.86 -13.94 -11.08
CA LYS A 220 44.52 -13.02 -10.12
C LYS A 220 44.95 -11.71 -10.78
N TRP A 221 45.48 -11.78 -12.00
CA TRP A 221 45.84 -10.59 -12.78
C TRP A 221 44.62 -9.76 -13.20
N LYS A 222 43.51 -10.41 -13.62
CA LYS A 222 42.23 -9.77 -13.95
C LYS A 222 41.68 -9.02 -12.72
N LEU A 223 41.73 -9.65 -11.54
CA LEU A 223 41.35 -9.03 -10.28
C LEU A 223 42.23 -7.82 -9.92
N GLU A 224 43.55 -7.92 -10.15
CA GLU A 224 44.51 -6.83 -9.94
C GLU A 224 44.21 -5.64 -10.85
N CYS A 225 43.90 -5.89 -12.13
CA CYS A 225 43.54 -4.86 -13.10
C CYS A 225 42.20 -4.20 -12.74
N MET A 226 41.19 -4.99 -12.32
CA MET A 226 39.92 -4.44 -11.83
C MET A 226 40.13 -3.54 -10.61
N MET A 227 40.92 -3.99 -9.64
CA MET A 227 41.21 -3.19 -8.45
C MET A 227 41.95 -1.89 -8.79
N ASN A 228 42.86 -1.94 -9.76
CA ASN A 228 43.55 -0.75 -10.27
C ASN A 228 42.63 0.18 -11.07
N PHE A 229 41.69 -0.36 -11.83
CA PHE A 229 40.68 0.43 -12.54
C PHE A 229 39.78 1.19 -11.55
N TYR A 230 39.27 0.51 -10.52
CA TYR A 230 38.43 1.15 -9.51
C TYR A 230 39.17 2.17 -8.64
N SER A 231 40.50 2.06 -8.51
CA SER A 231 41.30 2.98 -7.70
C SER A 231 41.98 4.11 -8.48
N SER A 232 42.35 3.88 -9.75
CA SER A 232 43.16 4.81 -10.54
C SER A 232 42.59 5.15 -11.92
N GLY A 233 41.50 4.50 -12.35
CA GLY A 233 40.86 4.69 -13.66
C GLY A 233 41.67 4.14 -14.84
N LYS A 234 42.70 3.33 -14.58
CA LYS A 234 43.56 2.72 -15.61
C LYS A 234 43.25 1.24 -15.77
N GLU A 235 43.06 0.81 -17.02
CA GLU A 235 42.64 -0.55 -17.37
C GLU A 235 43.70 -1.63 -17.13
N GLU A 236 44.99 -1.28 -17.17
CA GLU A 236 46.08 -2.24 -16.90
C GLU A 236 47.07 -1.73 -15.85
N VAL A 237 47.57 -2.67 -15.03
CA VAL A 237 48.71 -2.44 -14.12
C VAL A 237 50.00 -2.58 -14.92
N GLN A 238 50.59 -1.45 -15.31
CA GLN A 238 51.88 -1.43 -15.98
C GLN A 238 52.97 -2.03 -15.07
N GLY A 239 53.56 -3.15 -15.52
CA GLY A 239 54.62 -3.84 -14.80
C GLY A 239 54.15 -4.88 -13.77
N SER A 240 52.89 -5.34 -13.81
CA SER A 240 52.40 -6.44 -12.95
C SER A 240 53.34 -7.65 -13.02
N ASP A 241 53.75 -8.14 -11.85
CA ASP A 241 54.63 -9.32 -11.74
C ASP A 241 53.91 -10.59 -12.21
N LEU A 242 52.57 -10.63 -12.14
CA LEU A 242 51.74 -11.72 -12.66
C LEU A 242 51.79 -11.80 -14.20
N LYS A 243 51.87 -10.65 -14.89
CA LYS A 243 52.06 -10.56 -16.35
C LYS A 243 53.52 -10.75 -16.78
N LYS A 244 54.49 -10.69 -15.86
CA LYS A 244 55.89 -11.04 -16.16
C LYS A 244 56.14 -12.54 -16.02
N LEU A 245 55.46 -13.19 -15.08
CA LEU A 245 55.53 -14.65 -14.88
C LEU A 245 54.99 -15.43 -16.09
N SER A 246 54.07 -14.86 -16.88
CA SER A 246 53.57 -15.44 -18.13
C SER A 246 54.62 -15.47 -19.26
N GLY A 247 55.59 -14.55 -19.27
CA GLY A 247 56.63 -14.46 -20.31
C GLY A 247 57.82 -15.42 -20.15
N VAL A 248 57.95 -16.12 -19.02
CA VAL A 248 59.12 -16.96 -18.69
C VAL A 248 58.94 -18.42 -19.14
N ALA A 249 57.73 -18.82 -19.53
CA ALA A 249 57.35 -20.22 -19.75
C ALA A 249 57.36 -20.68 -21.23
N LYS A 250 58.26 -20.17 -22.08
CA LYS A 250 58.63 -20.85 -23.33
C LYS A 250 60.15 -21.01 -23.46
N PRO A 251 60.74 -22.06 -22.88
CA PRO A 251 61.99 -22.62 -23.40
C PRO A 251 61.69 -23.40 -24.70
N ASN A 252 62.56 -23.26 -25.70
CA ASN A 252 62.57 -24.06 -26.94
C ASN A 252 62.56 -25.58 -26.66
#